data_AF-A0ABD5DV50-F1
#
_entry.id   AF-A0ABD5DV50-F1
#
_cell.length_a   1.000
_cell.length_b   1.000
_cell.length_c   1.000
_cell.angle_alpha   90.00
_cell.angle_beta   90.00
_cell.angle_gamma   90.00
#
_symmetry.space_group_name_H-M   'P 1'
#
loop_
_entity.id
_entity.type
_entity.pdbx_description
1 polymer ?
#
loop_
_entity_poly.entity_id
_entity_poly.type
_entity_poly.pdbx_seq_one_letter_code
_entity_poly.pdbx_strand_id
1 'polypeptide(L)'
;HYTFEARKQANAPVADIPQNQRVRVYMANPDLNTYGAGKYTGLMMAHAGALNVAAASVKGARQVSLEQVLEWNPQVIFVQDRYPQVVKQIE
;
A
#
# COMPACT_ATOMS: atom_id res chain seq x y z
N HIS A 1 -25.13 -7.23 -8.03
CA HIS A 1 -24.88 -8.13 -6.89
C HIS A 1 -23.45 -8.71 -6.86
N TYR A 2 -22.84 -9.09 -8.00
CA TYR A 2 -21.48 -9.66 -8.06
C TYR A 2 -20.38 -8.92 -7.26
N THR A 3 -20.24 -7.60 -7.41
CA THR A 3 -19.13 -6.84 -6.82
C THR A 3 -19.03 -6.93 -5.31
N PHE A 4 -20.16 -6.95 -4.61
CA PHE A 4 -20.19 -7.02 -3.14
C PHE A 4 -19.87 -8.43 -2.64
N GLU A 5 -20.35 -9.47 -3.35
CA GLU A 5 -20.03 -10.86 -3.04
C GLU A 5 -18.55 -11.17 -3.27
N ALA A 6 -17.99 -10.72 -4.40
CA ALA A 6 -16.57 -10.89 -4.68
C ALA A 6 -15.69 -10.20 -3.63
N ARG A 7 -16.06 -8.98 -3.19
CA ARG A 7 -15.35 -8.28 -2.12
C ARG A 7 -15.47 -9.02 -0.78
N LYS A 8 -16.65 -9.56 -0.45
CA LYS A 8 -16.86 -10.36 0.77
C LYS A 8 -15.96 -11.59 0.76
N GLN A 9 -15.88 -12.31 -0.37
CA GLN A 9 -15.01 -13.47 -0.54
C GLN A 9 -13.54 -13.10 -0.41
N ALA A 10 -13.09 -12.01 -1.05
CA ALA A 10 -11.70 -11.56 -0.98
C ALA A 10 -11.26 -11.12 0.42
N ASN A 11 -12.17 -10.51 1.19
CA ASN A 11 -11.86 -10.04 2.54
C ASN A 11 -11.90 -11.17 3.60
N ALA A 12 -12.65 -12.24 3.37
CA ALA A 12 -12.86 -13.30 4.36
C ALA A 12 -11.56 -13.88 4.95
N PRO A 13 -10.51 -14.20 4.16
CA PRO A 13 -9.26 -14.74 4.69
C PRO A 13 -8.49 -13.81 5.63
N VAL A 14 -8.75 -12.49 5.57
CA VAL A 14 -8.02 -11.46 6.32
C VAL A 14 -8.89 -10.71 7.32
N ALA A 15 -10.14 -11.13 7.49
CA ALA A 15 -11.15 -10.41 8.27
C ALA A 15 -10.76 -10.27 9.76
N ASP A 16 -10.12 -11.29 10.32
CA ASP A 16 -9.78 -11.35 11.74
C ASP A 16 -8.37 -10.85 12.05
N ILE A 17 -7.62 -10.34 11.06
CA ILE A 17 -6.26 -9.83 11.27
C ILE A 17 -6.33 -8.48 12.02
N PRO A 18 -5.82 -8.41 13.26
CA PRO A 18 -5.79 -7.15 14.02
C PRO A 18 -4.92 -6.11 13.32
N GLN A 19 -5.27 -4.82 13.48
CA GLN A 19 -4.57 -3.73 12.78
C GLN A 19 -3.05 -3.71 13.02
N ASN A 20 -2.61 -4.03 14.25
CA ASN A 20 -1.19 -4.10 14.62
C ASN A 20 -0.45 -5.33 14.09
N GLN A 21 -1.15 -6.29 13.47
CA GLN A 21 -0.58 -7.48 12.85
C GLN A 21 -0.66 -7.44 11.32
N ARG A 22 -1.27 -6.40 10.74
CA ARG A 22 -1.36 -6.24 9.29
C ARG A 22 0.03 -6.02 8.69
N VAL A 23 0.25 -6.62 7.52
CA VAL A 23 1.53 -6.47 6.79
C VAL A 23 1.71 -5.01 6.42
N ARG A 24 2.85 -4.44 6.79
CA ARG A 24 3.22 -3.05 6.48
C ARG A 24 3.69 -2.98 5.04
N VAL A 25 2.96 -2.25 4.19
CA VAL A 25 3.21 -2.19 2.75
C VAL A 25 3.41 -0.77 2.28
N TYR A 26 4.26 -0.60 1.27
CA TYR A 26 4.56 0.67 0.61
C TYR A 26 4.27 0.58 -0.88
N MET A 27 3.70 1.63 -1.48
CA MET A 27 3.52 1.74 -2.94
C MET A 27 4.60 2.67 -3.50
N ALA A 28 5.54 2.11 -4.24
CA ALA A 28 6.59 2.85 -4.92
C ALA A 28 6.15 3.20 -6.35
N ASN A 29 6.13 4.50 -6.64
CA ASN A 29 6.00 5.05 -7.99
C ASN A 29 7.31 5.77 -8.39
N PRO A 30 7.46 6.15 -9.67
CA PRO A 30 8.63 6.91 -10.12
C PRO A 30 8.92 8.14 -9.27
N ASP A 31 10.20 8.49 -9.19
CA ASP A 31 10.71 9.69 -8.52
C ASP A 31 10.31 9.78 -7.04
N LEU A 32 10.32 8.66 -6.31
CA LEU A 32 9.89 8.56 -4.90
C LEU A 32 8.46 9.08 -4.66
N ASN A 33 7.58 8.96 -5.66
CA ASN A 33 6.17 9.22 -5.43
C ASN A 33 5.50 8.04 -4.72
N THR A 34 4.51 8.34 -3.90
CA THR A 34 3.66 7.35 -3.24
C THR A 34 2.22 7.86 -3.08
N TYR A 35 1.35 7.01 -2.53
CA TYR A 35 -0.01 7.36 -2.16
C TYR A 35 -0.21 7.23 -0.66
N GLY A 36 -0.64 8.29 0.00
CA GLY A 36 -1.05 8.30 1.40
C GLY A 36 -2.57 8.28 1.60
N ALA A 37 -3.06 8.99 2.60
CA ALA A 37 -4.48 9.08 2.97
C ALA A 37 -5.36 9.63 1.84
N GLY A 38 -6.61 9.16 1.78
CA GLY A 38 -7.61 9.62 0.81
C GLY A 38 -7.43 9.09 -0.61
N LYS A 39 -6.66 7.99 -0.79
CA LYS A 39 -6.46 7.32 -2.08
C LYS A 39 -6.92 5.87 -2.02
N TYR A 40 -7.42 5.36 -3.16
CA TYR A 40 -7.88 3.97 -3.28
C TYR A 40 -6.79 2.94 -2.96
N THR A 41 -5.52 3.25 -3.18
CA THR A 41 -4.38 2.39 -2.81
C THR A 41 -4.46 1.90 -1.37
N GLY A 42 -4.79 2.79 -0.42
CA GLY A 42 -4.96 2.41 0.98
C GLY A 42 -6.16 1.49 1.22
N LEU A 43 -7.26 1.68 0.50
CA LEU A 43 -8.44 0.82 0.57
C LEU A 43 -8.15 -0.58 0.00
N MET A 44 -7.48 -0.65 -1.15
CA MET A 44 -7.05 -1.90 -1.77
C MET A 44 -6.18 -2.72 -0.81
N MET A 45 -5.17 -2.07 -0.20
CA MET A 45 -4.29 -2.71 0.78
C MET A 45 -5.06 -3.16 2.03
N ALA A 46 -5.95 -2.32 2.57
CA ALA A 46 -6.75 -2.66 3.75
C ALA A 46 -7.68 -3.86 3.51
N HIS A 47 -8.30 -3.95 2.33
CA HIS A 47 -9.13 -5.09 1.94
C HIS A 47 -8.32 -6.39 1.83
N ALA A 48 -7.02 -6.31 1.56
CA ALA A 48 -6.09 -7.43 1.52
C ALA A 48 -5.38 -7.69 2.87
N GLY A 49 -5.83 -7.09 3.98
CA GLY A 49 -5.23 -7.30 5.30
C GLY A 49 -3.89 -6.59 5.50
N ALA A 50 -3.58 -5.57 4.70
CA ALA A 50 -2.34 -4.82 4.76
C ALA A 50 -2.55 -3.39 5.29
N LEU A 51 -1.44 -2.76 5.72
CA LEU A 51 -1.36 -1.38 6.20
C LEU A 51 -0.45 -0.56 5.28
N ASN A 52 -1.01 0.47 4.64
CA ASN A 52 -0.21 1.45 3.90
C ASN A 52 0.59 2.33 4.87
N VAL A 53 1.91 2.17 4.92
CA VAL A 53 2.77 2.89 5.86
C VAL A 53 2.82 4.41 5.61
N ALA A 54 2.59 4.85 4.37
CA ALA A 54 2.60 6.27 4.02
C ALA A 54 1.30 6.99 4.44
N ALA A 55 0.22 6.27 4.70
CA ALA A 55 -1.10 6.87 4.87
C ALA A 55 -1.24 7.72 6.15
N ALA A 56 -0.42 7.48 7.17
CA ALA A 56 -0.49 8.22 8.44
C ALA A 56 0.07 9.64 8.32
N SER A 57 1.07 9.87 7.46
CA SER A 57 1.79 11.15 7.35
C SER A 57 1.72 11.81 5.98
N VAL A 58 1.27 11.09 4.93
CA VAL A 58 1.12 11.63 3.57
C VAL A 58 -0.36 11.78 3.23
N LYS A 59 -0.75 12.92 2.67
CA LYS A 59 -2.10 13.16 2.12
C LYS A 59 -2.08 13.12 0.60
N GLY A 60 -2.87 12.23 0.01
CA GLY A 60 -3.03 12.12 -1.44
C GLY A 60 -1.83 11.45 -2.13
N ALA A 61 -1.51 11.89 -3.35
CA ALA A 61 -0.33 11.43 -4.07
C ALA A 61 0.77 12.48 -3.90
N ARG A 62 1.94 12.08 -3.40
CA ARG A 62 3.05 12.99 -3.11
C ARG A 62 4.38 12.30 -3.32
N GLN A 63 5.37 13.10 -3.67
CA GLN A 63 6.77 12.73 -3.55
C GLN A 63 7.18 12.75 -2.08
N VAL A 64 8.03 11.80 -1.70
CA VAL A 64 8.57 11.62 -0.35
C VAL A 64 10.09 11.50 -0.41
N SER A 65 10.76 11.51 0.74
CA SER A 65 12.20 11.25 0.80
C SER A 65 12.50 9.78 1.05
N LEU A 66 13.72 9.34 0.73
CA LEU A 66 14.16 7.97 1.02
C LEU A 66 14.20 7.72 2.54
N GLU A 67 14.58 8.72 3.33
CA GLU A 67 14.61 8.66 4.79
C GLU A 67 13.21 8.34 5.36
N GLN A 68 12.16 8.95 4.82
CA GLN A 68 10.78 8.64 5.22
C GLN A 68 10.42 7.17 4.92
N VAL A 69 10.87 6.63 3.78
CA VAL A 69 10.64 5.22 3.42
C VAL A 69 11.39 4.28 4.37
N LEU A 70 12.63 4.63 4.74
CA LEU A 70 13.43 3.87 5.70
C LEU A 70 12.80 3.89 7.11
N GLU A 71 12.31 5.05 7.57
CA GLU A 71 11.60 5.19 8.84
C GLU A 71 10.30 4.36 8.86
N TRP A 72 9.56 4.35 7.76
CA TRP A 72 8.37 3.51 7.61
C TRP A 72 8.70 2.02 7.59
N ASN A 73 9.90 1.65 7.17
CA ASN A 73 10.43 0.28 7.19
C ASN A 73 9.44 -0.76 6.61
N PRO A 74 8.90 -0.60 5.39
CA PRO A 74 7.87 -1.51 4.89
C PRO A 74 8.37 -2.96 4.78
N GLN A 75 7.48 -3.93 5.02
CA GLN A 75 7.77 -5.35 4.84
C GLN A 75 7.64 -5.79 3.38
N VAL A 76 6.76 -5.12 2.62
CA VAL A 76 6.53 -5.39 1.20
C VAL A 76 6.46 -4.06 0.47
N ILE A 77 7.12 -4.00 -0.68
CA ILE A 77 7.02 -2.87 -1.61
C ILE A 77 6.26 -3.34 -2.85
N PHE A 78 5.22 -2.60 -3.21
CA PHE A 78 4.51 -2.76 -4.47
C PHE A 78 5.00 -1.74 -5.50
N VAL A 79 5.12 -2.19 -6.73
CA VAL A 79 5.30 -1.35 -7.92
C VAL A 79 4.11 -1.59 -8.84
N GLN A 80 3.55 -0.52 -9.40
CA GLN A 80 2.47 -0.66 -10.37
C GLN A 80 3.04 -1.22 -11.68
N ASP A 81 2.32 -2.17 -12.28
CA ASP A 81 2.73 -2.85 -13.52
C ASP A 81 3.12 -1.89 -14.66
N ARG A 82 2.46 -0.73 -14.74
CA ARG A 82 2.78 0.34 -15.71
C ARG A 82 4.12 1.06 -15.48
N TYR A 83 4.84 0.74 -14.40
CA TYR A 83 6.13 1.33 -14.02
C TYR A 83 7.19 0.26 -13.69
N PRO A 84 7.43 -0.72 -14.58
CA PRO A 84 8.34 -1.84 -14.27
C PRO A 84 9.78 -1.39 -14.01
N GLN A 85 10.18 -0.22 -14.52
CA GLN A 85 11.50 0.37 -14.29
C GLN A 85 11.76 0.70 -12.81
N VAL A 86 10.73 0.92 -12.00
CA VAL A 86 10.90 1.26 -10.58
C VAL A 86 11.45 0.08 -9.79
N VAL A 87 11.15 -1.16 -10.20
CA VAL A 87 11.72 -2.38 -9.57
C VAL A 87 13.24 -2.33 -9.63
N LYS A 88 13.82 -2.01 -10.79
CA LYS A 88 15.28 -1.89 -10.97
C LYS A 88 15.93 -0.76 -10.18
N GLN A 89 15.14 0.20 -9.67
CA GLN A 89 15.65 1.32 -8.88
C GLN A 89 15.72 1.00 -7.38
N ILE A 90 15.04 -0.06 -6.94
CA ILE A 90 14.90 -0.45 -5.53
C ILE A 90 15.45 -1.84 -5.21
N GLU A 91 15.93 -2.57 -6.23
CA GLU A 91 16.66 -3.85 -6.10
C GLU A 91 18.03 -3.68 -5.43
#